data_AF-A0A3N5MLJ2-F1
#
_entry.id   AF-A0A3N5MLJ2-F1
#
_cell.length_a   1.000
_cell.length_b   1.000
_cell.length_c   1.000
_cell.angle_alpha   90.00
_cell.angle_beta   90.00
_cell.angle_gamma   90.00
#
_symmetry.space_group_name_H-M   'P 1'
#
loop_
_entity.id
_entity.type
_entity.pdbx_description
1 polymer ?
#
loop_
_entity_poly.entity_id
_entity_poly.type
_entity_poly.pdbx_seq_one_letter_code
_entity_poly.pdbx_strand_id
1 'polypeptide(L)'
;GITVRPFKIKTCRNNCIFCFVKQLPKGLRKSLYIKDEDYRLSFLYGNYMTLSNITPEDKKRIIEQRLSPLYISVHTTNRTLRNRMLGNPKAQDIMKELKFFSDNKIRMHIQIVFCPGFNDGRELQNTIKDIYKFYPYVSSIAVVPVGLTRHRKLALQPVAKDEALASIEIVESFQKRFRKKHGEQIVYCSDEMYIKAEKTFPPLTEYGALPQIENGVGMVPLFINQARKVRIPKGLPHKKKFLTFTGKSFYPYLMKFIKRLTEHDNVNITVIPIENEFFGGSVTVTGLLTGRDIIKALHDNTDSYEILIVPDVVLKEGDNVLLDEVSLTDIEEATGLKTAVTDGTPQGFIDTICAF
;
A
#
# COMPACT_ATOMS: atom_id res chain seq x y z
N GLY A 1 12.09 32.69 18.05
CA GLY A 1 11.74 31.65 17.06
C GLY A 1 10.25 31.61 16.89
N ILE A 2 9.76 31.22 15.70
CA ILE A 2 8.32 31.01 15.46
C ILE A 2 8.00 29.57 15.86
N THR A 3 7.18 29.39 16.90
CA THR A 3 6.66 28.06 17.28
C THR A 3 5.36 27.82 16.52
N VAL A 4 5.42 26.99 15.48
CA VAL A 4 4.23 26.63 14.71
C VAL A 4 3.42 25.61 15.50
N ARG A 5 2.18 25.94 15.85
CA ARG A 5 1.28 25.00 16.52
C ARG A 5 0.98 23.83 15.57
N PRO A 6 1.18 22.57 15.99
CA PRO A 6 0.82 21.42 15.17
C PRO A 6 -0.66 21.48 14.83
N PHE A 7 -0.99 21.26 13.55
CA PHE A 7 -2.38 21.37 13.13
C PHE A 7 -3.19 20.17 13.60
N LYS A 8 -4.43 20.42 13.99
CA LYS A 8 -5.37 19.35 14.32
C LYS A 8 -5.78 18.65 13.02
N ILE A 9 -5.58 17.34 12.98
CA ILE A 9 -5.97 16.46 11.87
C ILE A 9 -7.50 16.36 11.83
N LYS A 10 -8.09 16.58 10.65
CA LYS A 10 -9.52 16.32 10.41
C LYS A 10 -9.77 14.81 10.34
N THR A 11 -10.81 14.37 11.04
CA THR A 11 -11.13 12.94 11.13
C THR A 11 -12.37 12.53 10.34
N CYS A 12 -12.31 11.32 9.79
CA CYS A 12 -13.35 10.69 9.00
C CYS A 12 -14.54 10.23 9.86
N ARG A 13 -15.74 10.64 9.48
CA ARG A 13 -17.01 10.27 10.13
C ARG A 13 -17.69 9.05 9.52
N ASN A 14 -17.15 8.47 8.45
CA ASN A 14 -17.75 7.32 7.76
C ASN A 14 -17.70 6.04 8.61
N ASN A 15 -18.63 5.14 8.36
CA ASN A 15 -18.68 3.81 8.98
C ASN A 15 -18.51 2.72 7.90
N CYS A 16 -17.46 2.83 7.09
CA CYS A 16 -17.32 2.01 5.89
C CYS A 16 -17.29 0.52 6.22
N ILE A 17 -17.94 -0.28 5.37
CA ILE A 17 -17.96 -1.75 5.51
C ILE A 17 -16.58 -2.40 5.40
N PHE A 18 -15.64 -1.68 4.77
CA PHE A 18 -14.26 -2.09 4.51
C PHE A 18 -13.23 -1.28 5.32
N CYS A 19 -13.64 -0.48 6.30
CA CYS A 19 -12.72 0.45 6.98
C CYS A 19 -11.63 -0.31 7.77
N PHE A 20 -10.39 -0.31 7.28
CA PHE A 20 -9.27 -1.00 7.91
C PHE A 20 -9.02 -0.53 9.35
N VAL A 21 -9.05 0.77 9.60
CA VAL A 21 -8.86 1.37 10.94
C VAL A 21 -9.90 0.86 11.95
N LYS A 22 -11.15 0.62 11.54
CA LYS A 22 -12.19 0.06 12.43
C LYS A 22 -11.98 -1.43 12.74
N GLN A 23 -11.18 -2.12 11.94
CA GLN A 23 -10.80 -3.52 12.12
C GLN A 23 -9.49 -3.66 12.91
N LEU A 24 -8.88 -2.57 13.38
CA LEU A 24 -7.68 -2.64 14.20
C LEU A 24 -8.03 -3.11 15.62
N PRO A 25 -7.32 -4.10 16.18
CA PRO A 25 -7.44 -4.45 17.59
C PRO A 25 -6.84 -3.35 18.47
N LYS A 26 -7.10 -3.42 19.77
CA LYS A 26 -6.43 -2.55 20.75
C LYS A 26 -4.94 -2.92 20.88
N GLY A 27 -4.13 -1.98 21.36
CA GLY A 27 -2.71 -2.19 21.68
C GLY A 27 -1.72 -1.71 20.62
N LEU A 28 -2.19 -1.26 19.45
CA LEU A 28 -1.37 -0.59 18.44
C LEU A 28 -1.03 0.86 18.80
N ARG A 29 -0.06 1.44 18.08
CA ARG A 29 0.30 2.86 18.21
C ARG A 29 -0.89 3.80 17.97
N LYS A 30 -0.99 4.87 18.77
CA LYS A 30 -2.16 5.77 18.79
C LYS A 30 -2.50 6.38 17.42
N SER A 31 -1.48 6.68 16.61
CA SER A 31 -1.65 7.29 15.29
C SER A 31 -2.43 6.40 14.32
N LEU A 32 -2.37 5.06 14.45
CA LEU A 32 -3.07 4.14 13.55
C LEU A 32 -4.60 4.14 13.73
N TYR A 33 -5.10 4.57 14.89
CA TYR A 33 -6.55 4.69 15.13
C TYR A 33 -7.14 6.00 14.60
N ILE A 34 -6.31 6.90 14.10
CA ILE A 34 -6.78 8.15 13.50
C ILE A 34 -7.31 7.83 12.10
N LYS A 35 -8.64 7.88 11.96
CA LYS A 35 -9.25 7.85 10.64
C LYS A 35 -9.09 9.23 10.00
N ASP A 36 -8.07 9.39 9.19
CA ASP A 36 -7.80 10.63 8.46
C ASP A 36 -8.88 10.95 7.41
N GLU A 37 -9.15 12.23 7.22
CA GLU A 37 -9.98 12.80 6.14
C GLU A 37 -9.49 14.22 5.78
N ASP A 38 -8.22 14.52 6.05
CA ASP A 38 -7.64 15.84 5.95
C ASP A 38 -7.00 16.07 4.57
N TYR A 39 -7.55 17.01 3.81
CA TYR A 39 -7.04 17.35 2.48
C TYR A 39 -5.57 17.78 2.47
N ARG A 40 -5.04 18.29 3.61
CA ARG A 40 -3.64 18.67 3.72
C ARG A 40 -2.74 17.45 3.75
N LEU A 41 -3.13 16.41 4.49
CA LEU A 41 -2.40 15.15 4.51
C LEU A 41 -2.52 14.42 3.17
N SER A 42 -3.67 14.58 2.50
CA SER A 42 -3.83 14.09 1.12
C SER A 42 -2.81 14.73 0.17
N PHE A 43 -2.67 16.06 0.21
CA PHE A 43 -1.71 16.77 -0.63
C PHE A 43 -0.25 16.49 -0.25
N LEU A 44 0.07 16.49 1.05
CA LEU A 44 1.45 16.40 1.55
C LEU A 44 2.01 14.97 1.52
N TYR A 45 1.18 13.97 1.83
CA TYR A 45 1.62 12.60 2.09
C TYR A 45 0.88 11.55 1.27
N GLY A 46 -0.03 11.96 0.38
CA GLY A 46 -0.77 11.03 -0.46
C GLY A 46 -1.91 10.29 0.25
N ASN A 47 -2.32 10.74 1.43
CA ASN A 47 -3.39 10.08 2.17
C ASN A 47 -4.74 10.18 1.44
N TYR A 48 -5.46 9.06 1.44
CA TYR A 48 -6.75 8.96 0.77
C TYR A 48 -7.89 9.53 1.59
N MET A 49 -8.62 10.49 1.02
CA MET A 49 -9.84 11.03 1.60
C MET A 49 -11.06 10.64 0.78
N THR A 50 -12.19 10.40 1.44
CA THR A 50 -13.45 10.06 0.77
C THR A 50 -14.22 11.31 0.29
N LEU A 51 -13.77 12.51 0.67
CA LEU A 51 -14.49 13.78 0.48
C LEU A 51 -15.88 13.83 1.12
N SER A 52 -16.26 12.85 1.95
CA SER A 52 -17.61 12.80 2.52
C SER A 52 -17.90 13.97 3.48
N ASN A 53 -16.87 14.52 4.11
CA ASN A 53 -16.96 15.55 5.14
C ASN A 53 -16.31 16.88 4.72
N ILE A 54 -16.01 17.05 3.43
CA ILE A 54 -15.35 18.27 2.95
C ILE A 54 -16.30 19.47 3.04
N THR A 55 -15.83 20.59 3.59
CA THR A 55 -16.64 21.82 3.74
C THR A 55 -16.41 22.80 2.58
N PRO A 56 -17.31 23.78 2.36
CA PRO A 56 -17.08 24.84 1.38
C PRO A 56 -15.78 25.63 1.62
N GLU A 57 -15.41 25.85 2.88
CA GLU A 57 -14.16 26.53 3.26
C GLU A 57 -12.93 25.70 2.91
N ASP A 58 -13.01 24.37 3.10
CA ASP A 58 -11.95 23.45 2.67
C ASP A 58 -11.78 23.51 1.16
N LYS A 59 -12.87 23.44 0.39
CA LYS A 59 -12.86 23.56 -1.07
C LYS A 59 -12.23 24.87 -1.51
N LYS A 60 -12.69 26.00 -0.94
CA LYS A 60 -12.15 27.34 -1.22
C LYS A 60 -10.64 27.38 -1.01
N ARG A 61 -10.17 26.87 0.14
CA ARG A 61 -8.75 26.85 0.47
C ARG A 61 -7.92 25.95 -0.44
N ILE A 62 -8.44 24.78 -0.82
CA ILE A 62 -7.78 23.90 -1.82
C ILE A 62 -7.57 24.65 -3.13
N ILE A 63 -8.57 25.38 -3.61
CA ILE A 63 -8.48 26.13 -4.88
C ILE A 63 -7.52 27.32 -4.74
N GLU A 64 -7.68 28.14 -3.71
CA GLU A 64 -6.83 29.33 -3.48
C GLU A 64 -5.35 28.97 -3.35
N GLN A 65 -5.05 27.86 -2.67
CA GLN A 65 -3.69 27.37 -2.46
C GLN A 65 -3.22 26.39 -3.53
N ARG A 66 -4.06 26.06 -4.51
CA ARG A 66 -3.80 25.10 -5.60
C ARG A 66 -3.25 23.75 -5.08
N LEU A 67 -3.83 23.22 -4.01
CA LEU A 67 -3.39 21.97 -3.39
C LEU A 67 -3.67 20.80 -4.35
N SER A 68 -2.63 20.33 -5.03
CA SER A 68 -2.71 19.35 -6.11
C SER A 68 -1.40 18.55 -6.20
N PRO A 69 -1.43 17.22 -6.32
CA PRO A 69 -2.62 16.39 -6.48
C PRO A 69 -3.34 16.11 -5.15
N LEU A 70 -4.61 15.71 -5.25
CA LEU A 70 -5.40 15.16 -4.14
C LEU A 70 -5.64 13.66 -4.34
N TYR A 71 -5.61 12.89 -3.26
CA TYR A 71 -5.79 11.44 -3.26
C TYR A 71 -7.17 11.11 -2.72
N ILE A 72 -8.04 10.59 -3.59
CA ILE A 72 -9.49 10.51 -3.35
C ILE A 72 -9.96 9.06 -3.44
N SER A 73 -10.63 8.61 -2.37
CA SER A 73 -11.21 7.28 -2.27
C SER A 73 -12.67 7.28 -2.76
N VAL A 74 -12.88 6.85 -4.00
CA VAL A 74 -14.19 6.93 -4.68
C VAL A 74 -15.04 5.68 -4.44
N HIS A 75 -14.43 4.49 -4.58
CA HIS A 75 -15.07 3.15 -4.48
C HIS A 75 -16.12 2.84 -5.55
N THR A 76 -17.07 3.74 -5.81
CA THR A 76 -18.07 3.64 -6.88
C THR A 76 -18.67 5.00 -7.17
N THR A 77 -19.09 5.25 -8.41
CA THR A 77 -19.81 6.48 -8.81
C THR A 77 -21.32 6.37 -8.57
N ASN A 78 -21.83 5.18 -8.26
CA ASN A 78 -23.23 4.99 -7.86
C ASN A 78 -23.45 5.54 -6.44
N ARG A 79 -24.16 6.66 -6.33
CA ARG A 79 -24.38 7.37 -5.06
C ARG A 79 -25.00 6.50 -3.96
N THR A 80 -26.02 5.72 -4.28
CA THR A 80 -26.72 4.89 -3.29
C THR A 80 -25.80 3.79 -2.78
N LEU A 81 -25.12 3.09 -3.68
CA LEU A 81 -24.16 2.06 -3.33
C LEU A 81 -22.98 2.64 -2.53
N ARG A 82 -22.43 3.78 -2.96
CA ARG A 82 -21.34 4.47 -2.26
C ARG A 82 -21.72 4.82 -0.84
N ASN A 83 -22.89 5.41 -0.62
CA ASN A 83 -23.36 5.80 0.71
C ASN A 83 -23.54 4.58 1.62
N ARG A 84 -24.02 3.46 1.06
CA ARG A 84 -24.10 2.17 1.76
C ARG A 84 -22.71 1.63 2.12
N MET A 85 -21.79 1.59 1.17
CA MET A 85 -20.42 1.12 1.38
C MET A 85 -19.65 1.97 2.41
N LEU A 86 -19.86 3.29 2.41
CA LEU A 86 -19.28 4.22 3.39
C LEU A 86 -19.99 4.19 4.75
N GLY A 87 -21.15 3.54 4.87
CA GLY A 87 -21.99 3.64 6.05
C GLY A 87 -22.33 5.09 6.42
N ASN A 88 -22.48 5.96 5.40
CA ASN A 88 -22.77 7.38 5.56
C ASN A 88 -23.88 7.80 4.58
N PRO A 89 -25.15 7.86 5.02
CA PRO A 89 -26.26 8.23 4.15
C PRO A 89 -26.20 9.69 3.68
N LYS A 90 -25.47 10.55 4.40
CA LYS A 90 -25.30 11.97 4.11
C LYS A 90 -24.05 12.26 3.27
N ALA A 91 -23.31 11.24 2.83
CA ALA A 91 -22.13 11.46 2.00
C ALA A 91 -22.51 12.20 0.72
N GLN A 92 -21.67 13.19 0.38
CA GLN A 92 -21.83 14.02 -0.81
C GLN A 92 -21.71 13.18 -2.09
N ASP A 93 -22.34 13.67 -3.15
CA ASP A 93 -22.26 13.05 -4.47
C ASP A 93 -20.84 13.23 -5.04
N ILE A 94 -20.10 12.13 -5.08
CA ILE A 94 -18.69 12.12 -5.48
C ILE A 94 -18.49 12.67 -6.90
N MET A 95 -19.45 12.47 -7.80
CA MET A 95 -19.33 12.97 -9.18
C MET A 95 -19.37 14.50 -9.24
N LYS A 96 -20.14 15.14 -8.36
CA LYS A 96 -20.17 16.61 -8.25
C LYS A 96 -18.85 17.15 -7.69
N GLU A 97 -18.27 16.43 -6.72
CA GLU A 97 -16.98 16.79 -6.13
C GLU A 97 -15.83 16.67 -7.13
N LEU A 98 -15.73 15.54 -7.84
CA LEU A 98 -14.73 15.34 -8.89
C LEU A 98 -14.88 16.39 -9.99
N LYS A 99 -16.11 16.72 -10.40
CA LYS A 99 -16.36 17.80 -11.36
C LYS A 99 -15.87 19.14 -10.83
N PHE A 100 -16.20 19.50 -9.59
CA PHE A 100 -15.78 20.76 -8.99
C PHE A 100 -14.25 20.91 -8.99
N PHE A 101 -13.52 19.89 -8.56
CA PHE A 101 -12.05 19.93 -8.54
C PHE A 101 -11.45 19.93 -9.94
N SER A 102 -12.02 19.17 -10.87
CA SER A 102 -11.63 19.17 -12.29
C SER A 102 -11.83 20.54 -12.94
N ASP A 103 -12.98 21.18 -12.74
CA ASP A 103 -13.28 22.51 -13.29
C ASP A 103 -12.30 23.58 -12.77
N ASN A 104 -11.79 23.38 -11.54
CA ASN A 104 -10.77 24.23 -10.91
C ASN A 104 -9.34 23.72 -11.11
N LYS A 105 -9.12 22.78 -12.03
CA LYS A 105 -7.80 22.28 -12.45
C LYS A 105 -6.96 21.60 -11.37
N ILE A 106 -7.60 21.04 -10.34
CA ILE A 106 -6.93 20.27 -9.30
C ILE A 106 -6.73 18.83 -9.80
N ARG A 107 -5.48 18.34 -9.80
CA ARG A 107 -5.18 16.96 -10.19
C ARG A 107 -5.60 16.00 -9.07
N MET A 108 -6.02 14.81 -9.44
CA MET A 108 -6.60 13.82 -8.56
C MET A 108 -6.08 12.42 -8.89
N HIS A 109 -5.68 11.70 -7.84
CA HIS A 109 -5.37 10.28 -7.85
C HIS A 109 -6.51 9.54 -7.15
N ILE A 110 -7.11 8.58 -7.84
CA ILE A 110 -8.33 7.91 -7.36
C ILE A 110 -8.01 6.52 -6.86
N GLN A 111 -8.61 6.13 -5.74
CA GLN A 111 -8.61 4.75 -5.26
C GLN A 111 -10.04 4.18 -5.30
N ILE A 112 -10.11 2.94 -5.75
CA ILE A 112 -11.29 2.07 -5.70
C ILE A 112 -10.91 0.87 -4.85
N VAL A 113 -11.38 0.84 -3.60
CA VAL A 113 -11.35 -0.39 -2.79
C VAL A 113 -12.42 -1.34 -3.33
N PHE A 114 -11.98 -2.41 -3.96
CA PHE A 114 -12.79 -3.45 -4.56
C PHE A 114 -13.33 -4.39 -3.47
N CYS A 115 -14.66 -4.44 -3.36
CA CYS A 115 -15.41 -5.24 -2.41
C CYS A 115 -16.33 -6.21 -3.19
N PRO A 116 -16.05 -7.53 -3.18
CA PRO A 116 -16.86 -8.51 -3.89
C PRO A 116 -18.34 -8.46 -3.50
N GLY A 117 -19.23 -8.54 -4.48
CA GLY A 117 -20.68 -8.43 -4.31
C GLY A 117 -21.20 -7.00 -4.07
N PHE A 118 -20.33 -5.99 -4.12
CA PHE A 118 -20.73 -4.58 -3.96
C PHE A 118 -20.44 -3.76 -5.21
N ASN A 119 -19.16 -3.59 -5.56
CA ASN A 119 -18.70 -2.72 -6.64
C ASN A 119 -17.89 -3.48 -7.69
N ASP A 120 -18.32 -4.70 -7.98
CA ASP A 120 -17.71 -5.61 -8.95
C ASP A 120 -18.36 -5.53 -10.35
N GLY A 121 -17.77 -6.24 -11.31
CA GLY A 121 -18.32 -6.44 -12.65
C GLY A 121 -18.73 -5.13 -13.35
N ARG A 122 -20.04 -5.00 -13.61
CA ARG A 122 -20.60 -3.82 -14.30
C ARG A 122 -20.44 -2.54 -13.48
N GLU A 123 -20.53 -2.60 -12.16
CA GLU A 123 -20.37 -1.42 -11.32
C GLU A 123 -18.93 -0.89 -11.36
N LEU A 124 -17.93 -1.78 -11.39
CA LEU A 124 -16.54 -1.39 -11.60
C LEU A 124 -16.34 -0.71 -12.96
N GLN A 125 -16.89 -1.31 -14.03
CA GLN A 125 -16.81 -0.74 -15.39
C GLN A 125 -17.44 0.66 -15.47
N ASN A 126 -18.63 0.82 -14.90
CA ASN A 126 -19.35 2.10 -14.86
C ASN A 126 -18.55 3.14 -14.07
N THR A 127 -18.01 2.75 -12.91
CA THR A 127 -17.19 3.61 -12.06
C THR A 127 -15.97 4.13 -12.80
N ILE A 128 -15.20 3.26 -13.46
CA ILE A 128 -14.02 3.67 -14.25
C ILE A 128 -14.42 4.59 -15.40
N LYS A 129 -15.49 4.25 -16.14
CA LYS A 129 -15.99 5.05 -17.27
C LYS A 129 -16.43 6.44 -16.84
N ASP A 130 -17.09 6.56 -15.70
CA ASP A 130 -17.59 7.82 -15.16
C ASP A 130 -16.45 8.71 -14.67
N ILE A 131 -15.53 8.16 -13.88
CA ILE A 131 -14.37 8.88 -13.37
C ILE A 131 -13.49 9.38 -14.53
N TYR A 132 -13.32 8.57 -15.57
CA TYR A 132 -12.52 8.91 -16.75
C TYR A 132 -12.99 10.20 -17.46
N LYS A 133 -14.26 10.60 -17.31
CA LYS A 133 -14.79 11.86 -17.88
C LYS A 133 -14.02 13.11 -17.40
N PHE A 134 -13.31 13.01 -16.28
CA PHE A 134 -12.53 14.10 -15.69
C PHE A 134 -11.04 14.07 -16.05
N TYR A 135 -10.61 13.22 -16.99
CA TYR A 135 -9.26 13.30 -17.54
C TYR A 135 -9.03 14.66 -18.23
N PRO A 136 -7.87 15.33 -18.06
CA PRO A 136 -6.63 14.84 -17.44
C PRO A 136 -6.50 15.09 -15.93
N TYR A 137 -7.49 15.75 -15.31
CA TYR A 137 -7.44 16.11 -13.90
C TYR A 137 -7.60 14.89 -12.99
N VAL A 138 -8.39 13.89 -13.36
CA VAL A 138 -8.16 12.54 -12.85
C VAL A 138 -6.98 11.94 -13.60
N SER A 139 -5.82 11.94 -12.93
CA SER A 139 -4.53 11.54 -13.53
C SER A 139 -4.23 10.05 -13.33
N SER A 140 -4.75 9.40 -12.29
CA SER A 140 -4.65 7.95 -12.15
C SER A 140 -5.78 7.36 -11.31
N ILE A 141 -6.05 6.07 -11.49
CA ILE A 141 -7.06 5.28 -10.78
C ILE A 141 -6.42 3.96 -10.34
N ALA A 142 -6.37 3.68 -9.05
CA ALA A 142 -5.95 2.41 -8.48
C ALA A 142 -7.18 1.58 -8.09
N VAL A 143 -7.20 0.30 -8.48
CA VAL A 143 -8.17 -0.70 -8.04
C VAL A 143 -7.44 -1.65 -7.10
N VAL A 144 -7.78 -1.61 -5.82
CA VAL A 144 -7.12 -2.36 -4.75
C VAL A 144 -8.11 -3.31 -4.08
N PRO A 145 -7.72 -4.54 -3.70
CA PRO A 145 -8.64 -5.45 -3.02
C PRO A 145 -8.96 -4.92 -1.62
N VAL A 146 -10.11 -5.30 -1.09
CA VAL A 146 -10.43 -4.98 0.30
C VAL A 146 -9.48 -5.67 1.28
N GLY A 147 -8.86 -4.87 2.15
CA GLY A 147 -8.05 -5.35 3.27
C GLY A 147 -8.94 -5.76 4.45
N LEU A 148 -8.86 -7.03 4.83
CA LEU A 148 -9.66 -7.61 5.91
C LEU A 148 -8.76 -8.20 7.00
N THR A 149 -9.11 -7.94 8.26
CA THR A 149 -8.46 -8.55 9.42
C THR A 149 -9.41 -9.54 10.12
N ARG A 150 -8.87 -10.42 10.99
CA ARG A 150 -9.66 -11.30 11.86
C ARG A 150 -10.51 -10.55 12.88
N HIS A 151 -10.21 -9.28 13.17
CA HIS A 151 -10.92 -8.46 14.16
C HIS A 151 -12.11 -7.70 13.57
N ARG A 152 -12.43 -7.92 12.30
CA ARG A 152 -13.58 -7.29 11.64
C ARG A 152 -14.89 -7.74 12.28
N LYS A 153 -15.82 -6.80 12.41
CA LYS A 153 -17.19 -7.08 12.88
C LYS A 153 -18.16 -7.40 11.74
N LEU A 154 -17.86 -6.95 10.53
CA LEU A 154 -18.71 -7.11 9.36
C LEU A 154 -18.23 -8.28 8.52
N ALA A 155 -19.16 -9.13 8.11
CA ALA A 155 -18.91 -10.30 7.27
C ALA A 155 -18.75 -9.90 5.80
N LEU A 156 -17.66 -9.20 5.48
CA LEU A 156 -17.20 -9.03 4.10
C LEU A 156 -16.28 -10.19 3.73
N GLN A 157 -16.38 -10.66 2.49
CA GLN A 157 -15.53 -11.72 1.97
C GLN A 157 -14.24 -11.13 1.39
N PRO A 158 -13.09 -11.81 1.56
CA PRO A 158 -11.87 -11.44 0.86
C PRO A 158 -12.03 -11.67 -0.65
N VAL A 159 -11.28 -10.91 -1.44
CA VAL A 159 -11.25 -11.08 -2.90
C VAL A 159 -10.68 -12.46 -3.25
N ALA A 160 -11.48 -13.26 -3.96
CA ALA A 160 -11.10 -14.56 -4.48
C ALA A 160 -10.28 -14.45 -5.78
N LYS A 161 -9.67 -15.56 -6.20
CA LYS A 161 -8.79 -15.60 -7.39
C LYS A 161 -9.52 -15.26 -8.68
N ASP A 162 -10.71 -15.82 -8.88
CA ASP A 162 -11.59 -15.58 -10.02
C ASP A 162 -12.12 -14.13 -10.05
N GLU A 163 -12.48 -13.58 -8.90
CA GLU A 163 -12.89 -12.18 -8.77
C GLU A 163 -11.73 -11.21 -9.09
N ALA A 164 -10.51 -11.55 -8.66
CA ALA A 164 -9.31 -10.79 -8.99
C ALA A 164 -9.02 -10.84 -10.50
N LEU A 165 -9.10 -12.02 -11.12
CA LEU A 165 -8.94 -12.20 -12.56
C LEU A 165 -9.96 -11.38 -13.36
N ALA A 166 -11.25 -11.49 -13.03
CA ALA A 166 -12.32 -10.75 -13.69
C ALA A 166 -12.13 -9.23 -13.58
N SER A 167 -11.67 -8.75 -12.41
CA SER A 167 -11.40 -7.33 -12.20
C SER A 167 -10.20 -6.84 -13.01
N ILE A 168 -9.14 -7.64 -13.10
CA ILE A 168 -7.97 -7.34 -13.94
C ILE A 168 -8.37 -7.27 -15.41
N GLU A 169 -9.18 -8.21 -15.91
CA GLU A 169 -9.66 -8.19 -17.30
C GLU A 169 -10.46 -6.92 -17.63
N ILE A 170 -11.32 -6.48 -16.71
CA ILE A 170 -12.03 -5.21 -16.82
C ILE A 170 -11.03 -4.06 -16.94
N VAL A 171 -10.07 -3.96 -16.02
CA VAL A 171 -9.07 -2.89 -16.00
C VAL A 171 -8.21 -2.91 -17.26
N GLU A 172 -7.70 -4.07 -17.70
CA GLU A 172 -6.90 -4.22 -18.93
C GLU A 172 -7.66 -3.76 -20.18
N SER A 173 -8.98 -3.98 -20.23
CA SER A 173 -9.82 -3.50 -21.34
C SER A 173 -9.82 -1.96 -21.43
N PHE A 174 -9.83 -1.28 -20.29
CA PHE A 174 -9.74 0.18 -20.22
C PHE A 174 -8.31 0.67 -20.48
N GLN A 175 -7.30 0.00 -19.94
CA GLN A 175 -5.88 0.33 -20.20
C GLN A 175 -5.57 0.34 -21.70
N LYS A 176 -6.04 -0.66 -22.45
CA LYS A 176 -5.89 -0.70 -23.92
C LYS A 176 -6.54 0.51 -24.60
N ARG A 177 -7.75 0.89 -24.17
CA ARG A 177 -8.48 2.05 -24.71
C ARG A 177 -7.79 3.37 -24.39
N PHE A 178 -7.34 3.53 -23.14
CA PHE A 178 -6.66 4.74 -22.68
C PHE A 178 -5.29 4.91 -23.33
N ARG A 179 -4.52 3.82 -23.47
CA ARG A 179 -3.24 3.85 -24.18
C ARG A 179 -3.41 4.29 -25.63
N LYS A 180 -4.42 3.75 -26.34
CA LYS A 180 -4.71 4.13 -27.72
C LYS A 180 -5.08 5.61 -27.86
N LYS A 181 -5.81 6.16 -26.89
CA LYS A 181 -6.34 7.54 -26.96
C LYS A 181 -5.38 8.61 -26.42
N HIS A 182 -4.60 8.27 -25.40
CA HIS A 182 -3.83 9.23 -24.59
C HIS A 182 -2.35 8.86 -24.44
N GLY A 183 -1.92 7.68 -24.93
CA GLY A 183 -0.56 7.17 -24.72
C GLY A 183 -0.32 6.58 -23.33
N GLU A 184 -1.28 6.67 -22.41
CA GLU A 184 -1.14 6.28 -21.00
C GLU A 184 -2.30 5.38 -20.53
N GLN A 185 -2.05 4.57 -19.49
CA GLN A 185 -3.03 3.60 -19.00
C GLN A 185 -4.07 4.18 -18.06
N ILE A 186 -3.77 5.22 -17.26
CA ILE A 186 -4.65 5.91 -16.29
C ILE A 186 -5.21 5.01 -15.17
N VAL A 187 -5.69 3.79 -15.43
CA VAL A 187 -6.24 2.84 -14.46
C VAL A 187 -5.32 1.64 -14.28
N TYR A 188 -5.17 1.20 -13.02
CA TYR A 188 -4.25 0.14 -12.63
C TYR A 188 -4.87 -0.72 -11.53
N CYS A 189 -4.66 -2.03 -11.58
CA CYS A 189 -4.84 -2.90 -10.43
C CYS A 189 -3.60 -2.85 -9.54
N SER A 190 -3.76 -3.00 -8.22
CA SER A 190 -2.62 -3.21 -7.32
C SER A 190 -1.94 -4.55 -7.58
N ASP A 191 -0.68 -4.64 -7.16
CA ASP A 191 0.13 -5.86 -7.24
C ASP A 191 -0.54 -7.01 -6.49
N GLU A 192 -1.25 -6.72 -5.40
CA GLU A 192 -2.01 -7.73 -4.65
C GLU A 192 -3.11 -8.39 -5.51
N MET A 193 -3.76 -7.65 -6.42
CA MET A 193 -4.73 -8.25 -7.35
C MET A 193 -4.06 -9.29 -8.25
N TYR A 194 -2.88 -8.96 -8.80
CA TYR A 194 -2.14 -9.87 -9.68
C TYR A 194 -1.63 -11.10 -8.90
N ILE A 195 -1.15 -10.91 -7.67
CA ILE A 195 -0.72 -12.01 -6.79
C ILE A 195 -1.89 -12.94 -6.48
N LYS A 196 -3.05 -12.40 -6.08
CA LYS A 196 -4.27 -13.20 -5.81
C LYS A 196 -4.79 -13.93 -7.04
N ALA A 197 -4.70 -13.28 -8.21
CA ALA A 197 -5.07 -13.86 -9.49
C ALA A 197 -4.06 -14.93 -9.99
N GLU A 198 -2.89 -15.05 -9.35
CA GLU A 198 -1.73 -15.78 -9.86
C GLU A 198 -1.38 -15.40 -11.32
N LYS A 199 -1.55 -14.12 -11.64
CA LYS A 199 -1.30 -13.56 -12.97
C LYS A 199 0.02 -12.80 -12.99
N THR A 200 0.77 -12.91 -14.08
CA THR A 200 2.00 -12.14 -14.27
C THR A 200 1.72 -10.64 -14.28
N PHE A 201 2.59 -9.86 -13.66
CA PHE A 201 2.48 -8.40 -13.72
C PHE A 201 2.73 -7.85 -15.14
N PRO A 202 2.10 -6.73 -15.51
CA PRO A 202 2.50 -5.92 -16.64
C PRO A 202 3.99 -5.52 -16.55
N PRO A 203 4.66 -5.26 -17.69
CA PRO A 203 6.02 -4.73 -17.67
C PRO A 203 6.05 -3.34 -17.02
N LEU A 204 7.15 -3.02 -16.30
CA LEU A 204 7.27 -1.77 -15.53
C LEU A 204 6.98 -0.51 -16.36
N THR A 205 7.31 -0.50 -17.64
CA THR A 205 7.04 0.61 -18.56
C THR A 205 5.56 0.97 -18.67
N GLU A 206 4.65 0.04 -18.39
CA GLU A 206 3.21 0.28 -18.41
C GLU A 206 2.70 1.07 -17.21
N TYR A 207 3.45 1.09 -16.10
CA TYR A 207 3.11 1.83 -14.89
C TYR A 207 3.48 3.33 -14.96
N GLY A 208 4.14 3.76 -16.04
CA GLY A 208 4.56 5.15 -16.24
C GLY A 208 5.42 5.67 -15.08
N ALA A 209 5.04 6.82 -14.51
CA ALA A 209 5.73 7.43 -13.38
C ALA A 209 5.35 6.83 -12.01
N LEU A 210 4.69 5.65 -11.97
CA LEU A 210 4.23 4.99 -10.75
C LEU A 210 3.36 5.89 -9.84
N PRO A 211 2.33 6.58 -10.37
CA PRO A 211 1.55 7.58 -9.62
C PRO A 211 0.70 6.98 -8.48
N GLN A 212 0.75 5.67 -8.29
CA GLN A 212 -0.07 4.91 -7.36
C GLN A 212 0.77 3.93 -6.52
N ILE A 213 2.08 4.14 -6.42
CA ILE A 213 2.99 3.25 -5.70
C ILE A 213 2.59 3.07 -4.23
N GLU A 214 2.15 4.15 -3.58
CA GLU A 214 1.62 4.15 -2.21
C GLU A 214 0.33 3.30 -2.03
N ASN A 215 -0.32 2.93 -3.13
CA ASN A 215 -1.49 2.02 -3.13
C ASN A 215 -1.12 0.59 -3.49
N GLY A 216 0.17 0.25 -3.46
CA GLY A 216 0.66 -1.05 -3.86
C GLY A 216 0.54 -1.31 -5.36
N VAL A 217 0.59 -0.26 -6.20
CA VAL A 217 0.56 -0.39 -7.66
C VAL A 217 1.98 -0.24 -8.22
N GLY A 218 2.59 -1.33 -8.67
CA GLY A 218 3.89 -1.32 -9.34
C GLY A 218 5.11 -1.46 -8.42
N MET A 219 4.92 -1.73 -7.13
CA MET A 219 6.00 -1.96 -6.17
C MET A 219 6.82 -3.21 -6.51
N VAL A 220 6.15 -4.33 -6.78
CA VAL A 220 6.79 -5.60 -7.12
C VAL A 220 7.44 -5.53 -8.52
N PRO A 221 6.76 -5.03 -9.57
CA PRO A 221 7.41 -4.75 -10.87
C PRO A 221 8.65 -3.86 -10.76
N LEU A 222 8.59 -2.80 -9.94
CA LEU A 222 9.73 -1.90 -9.71
C LEU A 222 10.89 -2.67 -9.09
N PHE A 223 10.64 -3.42 -8.01
CA PHE A 223 11.65 -4.24 -7.35
C PHE A 223 12.28 -5.26 -8.31
N ILE A 224 11.47 -6.00 -9.08
CA ILE A 224 11.97 -6.99 -10.05
C ILE A 224 12.88 -6.32 -11.09
N ASN A 225 12.49 -5.16 -11.59
CA ASN A 225 13.28 -4.41 -12.57
C ASN A 225 14.59 -3.88 -11.96
N GLN A 226 14.54 -3.30 -10.75
CA GLN A 226 15.74 -2.86 -10.04
C GLN A 226 16.67 -4.05 -9.75
N ALA A 227 16.12 -5.19 -9.31
CA ALA A 227 16.88 -6.39 -9.03
C ALA A 227 17.62 -6.86 -10.28
N ARG A 228 16.98 -6.86 -11.46
CA ARG A 228 17.65 -7.21 -12.72
C ARG A 228 18.83 -6.28 -13.06
N LYS A 229 18.75 -5.00 -12.72
CA LYS A 229 19.73 -3.98 -13.08
C LYS A 229 20.82 -3.77 -12.03
N VAL A 230 20.57 -4.13 -10.78
CA VAL A 230 21.50 -3.87 -9.68
C VAL A 230 22.79 -4.65 -9.89
N ARG A 231 23.92 -3.96 -9.73
CA ARG A 231 25.26 -4.55 -9.82
C ARG A 231 25.61 -5.15 -8.48
N ILE A 232 25.95 -6.44 -8.48
CA ILE A 232 26.43 -7.13 -7.28
C ILE A 232 27.95 -6.91 -7.21
N PRO A 233 28.47 -6.27 -6.14
CA PRO A 233 29.92 -6.13 -5.96
C PRO A 233 30.56 -7.51 -5.76
N LYS A 234 31.87 -7.60 -5.99
CA LYS A 234 32.66 -8.80 -5.66
C LYS A 234 33.19 -8.68 -4.23
N GLY A 235 33.25 -9.79 -3.51
CA GLY A 235 33.81 -9.83 -2.16
C GLY A 235 32.83 -9.39 -1.09
N LEU A 236 31.54 -9.69 -1.27
CA LEU A 236 30.54 -9.55 -0.24
C LEU A 236 30.94 -10.34 1.03
N PRO A 237 30.50 -9.91 2.21
CA PRO A 237 30.78 -10.58 3.47
C PRO A 237 30.20 -12.00 3.48
N HIS A 238 31.06 -13.00 3.30
CA HIS A 238 30.68 -14.41 3.28
C HIS A 238 30.82 -15.09 4.66
N LYS A 239 31.50 -14.43 5.61
CA LYS A 239 31.69 -14.96 6.97
C LYS A 239 30.49 -14.71 7.87
N LYS A 240 29.75 -13.63 7.60
CA LYS A 240 28.56 -13.25 8.36
C LYS A 240 27.34 -13.99 7.84
N LYS A 241 26.48 -14.41 8.76
CA LYS A 241 25.20 -15.05 8.44
C LYS A 241 24.05 -14.08 8.71
N PHE A 242 23.35 -13.72 7.65
CA PHE A 242 22.26 -12.75 7.68
C PHE A 242 20.90 -13.45 7.66
N LEU A 243 19.96 -12.86 8.35
CA LEU A 243 18.56 -13.23 8.33
C LEU A 243 17.74 -12.03 7.89
N THR A 244 16.75 -12.22 7.05
CA THR A 244 15.76 -11.18 6.73
C THR A 244 14.37 -11.79 6.64
N PHE A 245 13.36 -10.95 6.60
CA PHE A 245 11.97 -11.38 6.58
C PHE A 245 11.12 -10.50 5.67
N THR A 246 9.96 -11.03 5.30
CA THR A 246 8.95 -10.29 4.56
C THR A 246 7.57 -10.90 4.76
N GLY A 247 6.51 -10.16 4.38
CA GLY A 247 5.16 -10.72 4.34
C GLY A 247 5.02 -11.78 3.22
N LYS A 248 4.08 -12.71 3.40
CA LYS A 248 3.84 -13.83 2.46
C LYS A 248 3.69 -13.40 1.00
N SER A 249 3.07 -12.25 0.72
CA SER A 249 2.82 -11.80 -0.66
C SER A 249 4.11 -11.43 -1.41
N PHE A 250 5.10 -10.87 -0.72
CA PHE A 250 6.34 -10.43 -1.35
C PHE A 250 7.44 -11.49 -1.34
N TYR A 251 7.32 -12.49 -0.46
CA TYR A 251 8.30 -13.57 -0.27
C TYR A 251 8.85 -14.20 -1.56
N PRO A 252 8.03 -14.62 -2.54
CA PRO A 252 8.56 -15.27 -3.74
C PRO A 252 9.51 -14.37 -4.55
N TYR A 253 9.30 -13.06 -4.51
CA TYR A 253 10.09 -12.08 -5.25
C TYR A 253 11.39 -11.75 -4.54
N LEU A 254 11.34 -11.55 -3.22
CA LEU A 254 12.52 -11.34 -2.40
C LEU A 254 13.43 -12.58 -2.43
N MET A 255 12.87 -13.77 -2.25
CA MET A 255 13.63 -15.03 -2.28
C MET A 255 14.36 -15.22 -3.60
N LYS A 256 13.72 -14.89 -4.73
CA LYS A 256 14.36 -14.95 -6.05
C LYS A 256 15.56 -14.01 -6.17
N PHE A 257 15.46 -12.80 -5.59
CA PHE A 257 16.57 -11.86 -5.57
C PHE A 257 17.70 -12.33 -4.65
N ILE A 258 17.39 -12.76 -3.42
CA ILE A 258 18.39 -13.25 -2.47
C ILE A 258 19.11 -14.50 -3.01
N LYS A 259 18.40 -15.42 -3.64
CA LYS A 259 19.04 -16.58 -4.30
C LYS A 259 20.11 -16.15 -5.31
N ARG A 260 19.85 -15.10 -6.10
CA ARG A 260 20.82 -14.55 -7.04
C ARG A 260 22.05 -13.94 -6.35
N LEU A 261 21.87 -13.33 -5.17
CA LEU A 261 23.00 -12.82 -4.38
C LEU A 261 23.86 -13.97 -3.84
N THR A 262 23.23 -15.00 -3.27
CA THR A 262 23.93 -16.18 -2.74
C THR A 262 24.68 -16.96 -3.82
N GLU A 263 24.11 -17.11 -5.02
CA GLU A 263 24.77 -17.77 -6.15
C GLU A 263 25.98 -16.98 -6.70
N HIS A 264 25.98 -15.65 -6.57
CA HIS A 264 27.03 -14.80 -7.14
C HIS A 264 28.28 -14.70 -6.25
N ASP A 265 28.12 -14.66 -4.92
CA ASP A 265 29.24 -14.35 -4.01
C ASP A 265 29.20 -15.14 -2.68
N ASN A 266 28.44 -16.24 -2.65
CA ASN A 266 28.32 -17.14 -1.49
C ASN A 266 27.92 -16.42 -0.18
N VAL A 267 27.14 -15.34 -0.28
CA VAL A 267 26.59 -14.63 0.89
C VAL A 267 25.52 -15.49 1.54
N ASN A 268 25.65 -15.70 2.85
CA ASN A 268 24.72 -16.50 3.62
C ASN A 268 23.57 -15.62 4.12
N ILE A 269 22.48 -15.59 3.35
CA ILE A 269 21.27 -14.84 3.70
C ILE A 269 20.07 -15.78 3.61
N THR A 270 19.32 -15.84 4.70
CA THR A 270 18.05 -16.58 4.74
C THR A 270 16.88 -15.60 4.77
N VAL A 271 15.82 -15.92 4.01
CA VAL A 271 14.57 -15.15 3.99
C VAL A 271 13.47 -15.96 4.65
N ILE A 272 12.80 -15.39 5.65
CA ILE A 272 11.65 -16.00 6.32
C ILE A 272 10.35 -15.28 5.89
N PRO A 273 9.35 -15.99 5.35
CA PRO A 273 8.01 -15.44 5.19
C PRO A 273 7.30 -15.40 6.55
N ILE A 274 6.93 -14.21 7.01
CA ILE A 274 6.21 -14.07 8.27
C ILE A 274 4.71 -14.13 8.00
N GLU A 275 4.04 -14.98 8.78
CA GLU A 275 2.60 -15.03 8.86
C GLU A 275 2.08 -13.96 9.82
N ASN A 276 1.18 -13.12 9.33
CA ASN A 276 0.54 -12.08 10.12
C ASN A 276 -0.57 -12.66 10.99
N GLU A 277 -0.22 -13.45 12.00
CA GLU A 277 -1.21 -14.02 12.90
C GLU A 277 -1.98 -12.92 13.63
N PHE A 278 -1.34 -11.79 13.95
CA PHE A 278 -1.96 -10.66 14.60
C PHE A 278 -3.25 -10.18 13.89
N PHE A 279 -3.20 -10.03 12.56
CA PHE A 279 -4.36 -9.69 11.73
C PHE A 279 -5.09 -10.90 11.12
N GLY A 280 -4.65 -12.13 11.39
CA GLY A 280 -5.35 -13.36 11.01
C GLY A 280 -4.97 -13.95 9.66
N GLY A 281 -3.75 -13.70 9.19
CA GLY A 281 -3.15 -14.35 8.00
C GLY A 281 -3.60 -13.78 6.66
N SER A 282 -4.77 -13.13 6.58
CA SER A 282 -5.28 -12.50 5.36
C SER A 282 -4.50 -11.24 4.94
N VAL A 283 -3.88 -10.56 5.91
CA VAL A 283 -2.99 -9.42 5.66
C VAL A 283 -1.58 -9.95 5.44
N THR A 284 -1.07 -9.87 4.21
CA THR A 284 0.15 -10.59 3.79
C THR A 284 1.30 -9.66 3.36
N VAL A 285 1.13 -8.35 3.55
CA VAL A 285 2.12 -7.32 3.20
C VAL A 285 3.12 -7.10 4.34
N THR A 286 4.36 -6.75 3.99
CA THR A 286 5.45 -6.55 4.95
C THR A 286 5.16 -5.41 5.93
N GLY A 287 4.69 -4.26 5.46
CA GLY A 287 4.50 -3.06 6.30
C GLY A 287 3.39 -3.15 7.36
N LEU A 288 2.66 -4.27 7.40
CA LEU A 288 1.63 -4.53 8.42
C LEU A 288 2.00 -5.70 9.34
N LEU A 289 3.25 -6.17 9.29
CA LEU A 289 3.77 -7.15 10.26
C LEU A 289 3.97 -6.50 11.63
N THR A 290 3.68 -7.25 12.68
CA THR A 290 3.88 -6.82 14.07
C THR A 290 5.23 -7.32 14.60
N GLY A 291 5.81 -6.60 15.57
CA GLY A 291 7.01 -7.07 16.24
C GLY A 291 6.80 -8.40 16.93
N ARG A 292 5.60 -8.64 17.49
CA ARG A 292 5.22 -9.94 18.05
C ARG A 292 5.25 -11.07 17.04
N ASP A 293 4.68 -10.87 15.85
CA ASP A 293 4.71 -11.89 14.79
C ASP A 293 6.16 -12.15 14.32
N ILE A 294 6.98 -11.10 14.24
CA ILE A 294 8.40 -11.22 13.91
C ILE A 294 9.15 -12.02 14.97
N ILE A 295 9.10 -11.62 16.23
CA ILE A 295 9.79 -12.31 17.33
C ILE A 295 9.36 -13.78 17.39
N LYS A 296 8.05 -14.05 17.28
CA LYS A 296 7.52 -15.42 17.26
C LYS A 296 8.07 -16.24 16.09
N ALA A 297 8.10 -15.68 14.88
CA ALA A 297 8.59 -16.38 13.69
C ALA A 297 10.11 -16.65 13.73
N LEU A 298 10.86 -15.81 14.45
CA LEU A 298 12.31 -15.90 14.55
C LEU A 298 12.78 -16.77 15.73
N HIS A 299 11.95 -16.97 16.75
CA HIS A 299 12.31 -17.62 18.02
C HIS A 299 13.08 -18.95 17.86
N ASP A 300 12.70 -19.81 16.91
CA ASP A 300 13.30 -21.14 16.75
C ASP A 300 14.41 -21.20 15.68
N ASN A 301 14.81 -20.06 15.09
CA ASN A 301 15.66 -20.02 13.89
C ASN A 301 16.75 -18.93 13.92
N THR A 302 17.24 -18.50 15.08
CA THR A 302 18.23 -17.41 15.16
C THR A 302 19.66 -17.84 15.46
N ASP A 303 19.90 -18.99 16.10
CA ASP A 303 21.23 -19.42 16.57
C ASP A 303 22.33 -19.49 15.49
N SER A 304 21.92 -19.69 14.24
CA SER A 304 22.82 -19.75 13.10
C SER A 304 23.06 -18.39 12.44
N TYR A 305 22.52 -17.30 12.94
CA TYR A 305 22.61 -15.97 12.31
C TYR A 305 23.23 -14.96 13.28
N GLU A 306 23.76 -13.87 12.72
CA GLU A 306 24.39 -12.80 13.49
C GLU A 306 23.66 -11.47 13.32
N ILE A 307 23.07 -11.24 12.14
CA ILE A 307 22.48 -9.96 11.75
C ILE A 307 21.08 -10.18 11.20
N LEU A 308 20.10 -9.45 11.76
CA LEU A 308 18.74 -9.37 11.26
C LEU A 308 18.57 -8.12 10.40
N ILE A 309 18.41 -8.30 9.09
CA ILE A 309 18.08 -7.23 8.15
C ILE A 309 16.58 -6.95 8.22
N VAL A 310 16.23 -5.76 8.73
CA VAL A 310 14.86 -5.29 8.95
C VAL A 310 14.46 -4.33 7.83
N PRO A 311 13.42 -4.65 7.03
CA PRO A 311 12.87 -3.71 6.07
C PRO A 311 12.27 -2.49 6.77
N ASP A 312 12.68 -1.29 6.39
CA ASP A 312 12.23 -0.02 6.99
C ASP A 312 10.70 0.17 6.96
N VAL A 313 10.03 -0.42 5.97
CA VAL A 313 8.57 -0.36 5.80
C VAL A 313 7.79 -0.91 7.01
N VAL A 314 8.41 -1.73 7.88
CA VAL A 314 7.75 -2.19 9.12
C VAL A 314 7.87 -1.18 10.27
N LEU A 315 8.77 -0.21 10.13
CA LEU A 315 9.07 0.80 11.12
C LEU A 315 8.20 2.04 10.91
N LYS A 316 8.03 2.78 11.99
CA LYS A 316 7.46 4.12 11.94
C LYS A 316 8.48 5.08 11.33
N GLU A 317 8.05 5.93 10.40
CA GLU A 317 8.94 6.94 9.81
C GLU A 317 9.61 7.82 10.89
N GLY A 318 10.94 7.89 10.84
CA GLY A 318 11.76 8.64 11.78
C GLY A 318 11.91 8.01 13.18
N ASP A 319 11.53 6.75 13.36
CA ASP A 319 11.51 6.08 14.67
C ASP A 319 11.80 4.56 14.52
N ASN A 320 12.35 3.92 15.55
CA ASN A 320 12.78 2.51 15.52
C ASN A 320 11.73 1.58 16.12
N VAL A 321 10.45 1.89 15.92
CA VAL A 321 9.31 1.15 16.50
C VAL A 321 8.35 0.65 15.44
N LEU A 322 7.84 -0.55 15.65
CA LEU A 322 6.85 -1.20 14.81
C LEU A 322 5.43 -0.76 15.19
N LEU A 323 4.44 -1.29 14.48
CA LEU A 323 3.04 -0.87 14.60
C LEU A 323 2.39 -1.20 15.95
N ASP A 324 2.92 -2.21 16.67
CA ASP A 324 2.54 -2.66 18.00
C ASP A 324 3.45 -2.14 19.13
N GLU A 325 4.19 -1.06 18.87
CA GLU A 325 5.12 -0.38 19.80
C GLU A 325 6.32 -1.22 20.23
N VAL A 326 6.55 -2.37 19.59
CA VAL A 326 7.80 -3.14 19.73
C VAL A 326 8.93 -2.38 19.03
N SER A 327 10.03 -2.13 19.73
CA SER A 327 11.22 -1.48 19.20
C SER A 327 12.19 -2.45 18.54
N LEU A 328 13.14 -1.93 17.75
CA LEU A 328 14.25 -2.74 17.26
C LEU A 328 15.05 -3.36 18.42
N THR A 329 15.25 -2.63 19.51
CA THR A 329 15.94 -3.13 20.71
C THR A 329 15.20 -4.32 21.34
N ASP A 330 13.88 -4.28 21.41
CA ASP A 330 13.09 -5.42 21.89
C ASP A 330 13.27 -6.67 21.00
N ILE A 331 13.41 -6.48 19.67
CA ILE A 331 13.69 -7.57 18.73
C ILE A 331 15.11 -8.10 18.94
N GLU A 332 16.11 -7.24 19.12
CA GLU A 332 17.49 -7.64 19.40
C GLU A 332 17.57 -8.44 20.70
N GLU A 333 16.92 -7.99 21.76
CA GLU A 333 16.88 -8.69 23.05
C GLU A 333 16.19 -10.04 22.97
N ALA A 334 15.06 -10.13 22.23
CA ALA A 334 14.30 -11.37 22.11
C ALA A 334 14.94 -12.40 21.17
N THR A 335 15.70 -11.96 20.16
CA THR A 335 16.27 -12.85 19.13
C THR A 335 17.77 -13.11 19.30
N GLY A 336 18.47 -12.26 20.04
CA GLY A 336 19.94 -12.26 20.15
C GLY A 336 20.66 -11.75 18.89
N LEU A 337 19.93 -11.30 17.87
CA LEU A 337 20.50 -10.83 16.60
C LEU A 337 20.67 -9.31 16.61
N LYS A 338 21.79 -8.82 16.06
CA LYS A 338 21.94 -7.38 15.82
C LYS A 338 21.06 -6.94 14.65
N THR A 339 20.30 -5.87 14.79
CA THR A 339 19.44 -5.35 13.73
C THR A 339 20.20 -4.44 12.76
N ALA A 340 19.83 -4.50 11.48
CA ALA A 340 20.30 -3.61 10.43
C ALA A 340 19.11 -3.21 9.54
N VAL A 341 18.83 -1.91 9.44
CA VAL A 341 17.69 -1.42 8.66
C VAL A 341 18.06 -1.32 7.18
N THR A 342 17.13 -1.69 6.30
CA THR A 342 17.26 -1.57 4.84
C THR A 342 16.03 -0.90 4.24
N ASP A 343 16.20 -0.11 3.18
CA ASP A 343 15.10 0.58 2.47
C ASP A 343 14.21 -0.36 1.62
N GLY A 344 14.46 -1.66 1.70
CA GLY A 344 13.70 -2.70 0.99
C GLY A 344 13.98 -2.77 -0.51
N THR A 345 14.87 -1.93 -1.06
CA THR A 345 15.26 -1.98 -2.47
C THR A 345 16.39 -3.01 -2.69
N PRO A 346 16.56 -3.53 -3.92
CA PRO A 346 17.67 -4.44 -4.22
C PRO A 346 19.06 -3.84 -3.92
N GLN A 347 19.23 -2.53 -4.13
CA GLN A 347 20.47 -1.83 -3.79
C GLN A 347 20.61 -1.68 -2.28
N GLY A 348 19.55 -1.29 -1.57
CA GLY A 348 19.57 -1.18 -0.12
C GLY A 348 19.93 -2.49 0.57
N PHE A 349 19.45 -3.64 0.08
CA PHE A 349 19.89 -4.94 0.59
C PHE A 349 21.40 -5.14 0.43
N ILE A 350 21.96 -4.85 -0.74
CA ILE A 350 23.40 -4.96 -1.01
C ILE A 350 24.20 -4.02 -0.10
N ASP A 351 23.77 -2.76 0.02
CA ASP A 351 24.45 -1.75 0.84
C ASP A 351 24.43 -2.12 2.31
N THR A 352 23.28 -2.59 2.83
CA THR A 352 23.15 -3.07 4.21
C THR A 352 24.09 -4.24 4.47
N ILE A 353 24.23 -5.18 3.53
CA ILE A 353 25.15 -6.32 3.67
C ILE A 353 26.60 -5.84 3.68
N CYS A 354 27.00 -4.97 2.75
CA CYS A 354 28.36 -4.43 2.63
C CYS A 354 28.82 -3.61 3.85
N ALA A 355 27.90 -3.15 4.69
CA ALA A 355 28.22 -2.39 5.89
C ALA A 355 28.80 -3.26 7.04
N PHE A 356 28.83 -4.58 6.89
CA PHE A 356 29.35 -5.56 7.85
C PHE A 356 30.51 -6.36 7.27
#